data_AF-A0A171A1H5-F1
#
_entry.id   AF-A0A171A1H5-F1
#
_cell.length_a   1.000
_cell.length_b   1.000
_cell.length_c   1.000
_cell.angle_alpha   90.00
_cell.angle_beta   90.00
_cell.angle_gamma   90.00
#
_symmetry.space_group_name_H-M   'P 1'
#
loop_
_entity.id
_entity.type
_entity.pdbx_description
1 polymer ?
#
loop_
_entity_poly.entity_id
_entity_poly.type
_entity_poly.pdbx_seq_one_letter_code
_entity_poly.pdbx_strand_id
1 'polypeptide(L)'
;MVFSFPLDFVQIAIEKERTEIDLDSLYTNQSIRINETDFWLKIDKVATYRVQNGCEITVSPFSGVDTASIQLFLNGSVFGALLHQKGIIPFHGCSFELNQKGTIICGYSGAGKSSVTAAFCQQGARFINDDITPVTIDEFGIWIMPIRTRIKLWEDALAKLSIGTENLEKIRPSMQKFYVPVENNCQEKQKLNTLVVLGIHDKDRYEVMRPVGMEKFNLLRSHIYRKIYLKGMPKAERNLFSQLLKLSQSVEVLQVLRPQTSSIYATMEFIREQL
;
A
#
# COMPACT_ATOMS: atom_id res chain seq x y z
N MET A 1 -9.21 -21.50 -11.55
CA MET A 1 -9.03 -20.05 -11.27
C MET A 1 -7.55 -19.80 -11.12
N VAL A 2 -6.99 -18.83 -11.83
CA VAL A 2 -5.59 -18.40 -11.65
C VAL A 2 -5.63 -17.04 -10.95
N PHE A 3 -4.95 -16.92 -9.81
CA PHE A 3 -4.87 -15.67 -9.05
C PHE A 3 -3.51 -15.01 -9.28
N SER A 4 -3.50 -13.68 -9.41
CA SER A 4 -2.27 -12.89 -9.51
C SER A 4 -1.92 -12.28 -8.16
N PHE A 5 -0.84 -12.72 -7.52
CA PHE A 5 -0.42 -12.16 -6.24
C PHE A 5 0.68 -11.08 -6.41
N PRO A 6 0.79 -10.08 -5.51
CA PRO A 6 1.83 -9.07 -5.61
C PRO A 6 3.27 -9.60 -5.50
N LEU A 7 3.46 -10.81 -4.96
CA LEU A 7 4.76 -11.46 -4.73
C LEU A 7 4.80 -12.86 -5.34
N ASP A 8 5.98 -13.25 -5.84
CA ASP A 8 6.14 -14.47 -6.65
C ASP A 8 6.45 -15.72 -5.84
N PHE A 9 6.99 -15.56 -4.64
CA PHE A 9 7.41 -16.67 -3.78
C PHE A 9 6.26 -17.25 -2.93
N VAL A 10 5.03 -16.81 -3.14
CA VAL A 10 3.88 -17.14 -2.29
C VAL A 10 3.10 -18.31 -2.87
N GLN A 11 2.83 -19.31 -2.04
CA GLN A 11 2.04 -20.48 -2.43
C GLN A 11 0.57 -20.18 -2.20
N ILE A 12 -0.26 -20.31 -3.24
CA ILE A 12 -1.71 -20.11 -3.15
C ILE A 12 -2.42 -21.42 -3.46
N ALA A 13 -3.13 -21.96 -2.48
CA ALA A 13 -4.01 -23.11 -2.62
C ALA A 13 -5.48 -22.69 -2.67
N ILE A 14 -6.29 -23.42 -3.46
CA ILE A 14 -7.75 -23.22 -3.53
C ILE A 14 -8.43 -24.42 -2.90
N GLU A 15 -9.25 -24.17 -1.87
CA GLU A 15 -10.03 -25.20 -1.18
C GLU A 15 -11.54 -25.03 -1.44
N LYS A 16 -12.27 -26.14 -1.53
CA LYS A 16 -13.72 -26.14 -1.80
C LYS A 16 -14.57 -26.01 -0.54
N GLU A 17 -14.03 -26.33 0.63
CA GLU A 17 -14.78 -26.36 1.88
C GLU A 17 -14.44 -25.17 2.79
N ARG A 18 -15.45 -24.75 3.55
CA ARG A 18 -15.31 -23.73 4.60
C ARG A 18 -14.74 -24.41 5.83
N THR A 19 -13.42 -24.39 5.96
CA THR A 19 -12.80 -24.81 7.21
C THR A 19 -13.04 -23.71 8.23
N GLU A 20 -14.00 -23.92 9.14
CA GLU A 20 -14.03 -23.16 10.38
C GLU A 20 -12.79 -23.57 11.16
N ILE A 21 -11.81 -22.68 11.23
CA ILE A 21 -10.51 -22.99 11.83
C ILE A 21 -10.57 -22.60 13.29
N ASP A 22 -10.40 -23.56 14.18
CA ASP A 22 -10.11 -23.29 15.58
C ASP A 22 -8.67 -22.75 15.67
N LEU A 23 -8.59 -21.42 15.77
CA LEU A 23 -7.35 -20.66 15.81
C LEU A 23 -7.20 -20.14 17.23
N ASP A 24 -6.09 -20.49 17.89
CA ASP A 24 -5.66 -19.85 19.13
C ASP A 24 -5.30 -18.38 18.83
N SER A 25 -6.33 -17.54 18.85
CA SER A 25 -6.32 -16.19 18.31
C SER A 25 -6.06 -15.20 19.42
N LEU A 26 -5.04 -14.36 19.24
CA LEU A 26 -4.75 -13.23 20.12
C LEU A 26 -5.63 -12.02 19.79
N TYR A 27 -6.19 -11.97 18.57
CA TYR A 27 -7.16 -10.96 18.17
C TYR A 27 -8.25 -11.58 17.29
N THR A 28 -9.50 -11.30 17.64
CA THR A 28 -10.67 -11.78 16.90
C THR A 28 -11.72 -10.69 16.76
N ASN A 29 -12.41 -10.65 15.61
CA ASN A 29 -13.67 -9.95 15.42
C ASN A 29 -14.62 -10.81 14.56
N GLN A 30 -15.75 -10.26 14.12
CA GLN A 30 -16.78 -10.99 13.34
C GLN A 30 -16.25 -11.67 12.08
N SER A 31 -15.18 -11.14 11.47
CA SER A 31 -14.68 -11.58 10.17
C SER A 31 -13.21 -11.98 10.20
N ILE A 32 -12.50 -11.76 11.30
CA ILE A 32 -11.04 -11.89 11.37
C ILE A 32 -10.63 -12.65 12.62
N ARG A 33 -9.66 -13.56 12.48
CA ARG A 33 -8.95 -14.26 13.56
C ARG A 33 -7.46 -14.16 13.29
N ILE A 34 -6.65 -13.80 14.29
CA ILE A 34 -5.22 -13.52 14.11
C ILE A 34 -4.42 -14.04 15.30
N ASN A 35 -3.30 -14.69 15.02
CA ASN A 35 -2.17 -14.80 15.93
C ASN A 35 -0.86 -14.42 15.18
N GLU A 36 0.28 -14.66 15.81
CA GLU A 36 1.60 -14.25 15.30
C GLU A 36 1.92 -14.78 13.90
N THR A 37 1.51 -16.00 13.59
CA THR A 37 1.90 -16.70 12.36
C THR A 37 0.71 -17.11 11.50
N ASP A 38 -0.51 -16.86 11.94
CA ASP A 38 -1.73 -17.26 11.24
C ASP A 38 -2.76 -16.13 11.24
N PHE A 39 -3.35 -15.89 10.07
CA PHE A 39 -4.35 -14.88 9.84
C PHE A 39 -5.48 -15.50 9.05
N TRP A 40 -6.70 -15.40 9.55
CA TRP A 40 -7.90 -15.85 8.87
C TRP A 40 -8.88 -14.69 8.67
N LEU A 41 -9.46 -14.62 7.48
CA LEU A 41 -10.42 -13.60 7.07
C LEU A 41 -11.60 -14.25 6.36
N LYS A 42 -12.81 -13.91 6.80
CA LYS A 42 -14.06 -14.25 6.12
C LYS A 42 -14.70 -13.00 5.56
N ILE A 43 -14.92 -13.00 4.25
CA ILE A 43 -15.74 -12.01 3.58
C ILE A 43 -17.04 -12.69 3.17
N ASP A 44 -18.15 -12.19 3.71
CA ASP A 44 -19.47 -12.75 3.44
C ASP A 44 -19.76 -12.78 1.94
N LYS A 45 -20.28 -13.92 1.46
CA LYS A 45 -20.60 -14.19 0.05
C LYS A 45 -19.45 -13.99 -0.95
N VAL A 46 -18.19 -13.89 -0.51
CA VAL A 46 -17.03 -13.75 -1.39
C VAL A 46 -16.08 -14.93 -1.24
N ALA A 47 -15.38 -15.05 -0.11
CA ALA A 47 -14.42 -16.11 0.16
C ALA A 47 -13.96 -16.09 1.62
N THR A 48 -13.39 -17.21 2.06
CA THR A 48 -12.49 -17.25 3.22
C THR A 48 -11.05 -17.27 2.76
N TYR A 49 -10.18 -16.64 3.54
CA TYR A 49 -8.74 -16.55 3.29
C TYR A 49 -7.99 -16.94 4.55
N ARG A 50 -6.89 -17.67 4.40
CA ARG A 50 -5.93 -17.95 5.46
C ARG A 50 -4.53 -17.59 4.99
N VAL A 51 -3.73 -16.99 5.85
CA VAL A 51 -2.30 -16.73 5.61
C VAL A 51 -1.50 -17.32 6.75
N GLN A 52 -0.57 -18.21 6.43
CA GLN A 52 0.28 -18.88 7.39
C GLN A 52 1.75 -18.57 7.11
N ASN A 53 2.49 -18.25 8.17
CA ASN A 53 3.95 -18.03 8.18
C ASN A 53 4.43 -16.98 7.14
N GLY A 54 3.51 -16.13 6.68
CA GLY A 54 3.73 -15.13 5.63
C GLY A 54 4.09 -15.69 4.26
N CYS A 55 3.83 -16.97 3.97
CA CYS A 55 4.17 -17.56 2.65
C CYS A 55 3.14 -18.52 2.09
N GLU A 56 2.23 -19.02 2.93
CA GLU A 56 1.18 -19.96 2.53
C GLU A 56 -0.16 -19.23 2.58
N ILE A 57 -0.90 -19.28 1.47
CA ILE A 57 -2.24 -18.70 1.36
C ILE A 57 -3.21 -19.78 0.94
N THR A 58 -4.27 -19.95 1.72
CA THR A 58 -5.43 -20.76 1.34
C THR A 58 -6.60 -19.84 1.04
N VAL A 59 -7.26 -20.06 -0.09
CA VAL A 59 -8.48 -19.34 -0.49
C VAL A 59 -9.61 -20.35 -0.66
N SER A 60 -10.73 -20.15 0.03
CA SER A 60 -11.96 -20.91 -0.19
C SER A 60 -13.06 -20.00 -0.76
N PRO A 61 -13.23 -19.95 -2.11
CA PRO A 61 -14.23 -19.10 -2.75
C PRO A 61 -15.66 -19.49 -2.39
N PHE A 62 -16.55 -18.51 -2.29
CA PHE A 62 -17.98 -18.76 -2.29
C PHE A 62 -18.47 -19.07 -3.72
N SER A 63 -19.49 -19.93 -3.84
CA SER A 63 -20.01 -20.37 -5.14
C SER A 63 -20.56 -19.19 -5.94
N GLY A 64 -20.24 -19.16 -7.24
CA GLY A 64 -20.73 -18.14 -8.18
C GLY A 64 -20.07 -16.76 -8.09
N VAL A 65 -19.02 -16.59 -7.28
CA VAL A 65 -18.30 -15.32 -7.14
C VAL A 65 -17.29 -15.14 -8.26
N ASP A 66 -17.20 -13.91 -8.78
CA ASP A 66 -16.23 -13.56 -9.82
C ASP A 66 -14.79 -13.50 -9.27
N THR A 67 -13.82 -13.81 -10.12
CA THR A 67 -12.40 -13.83 -9.74
C THR A 67 -11.89 -12.47 -9.27
N ALA A 68 -12.40 -11.35 -9.82
CA ALA A 68 -11.95 -10.01 -9.44
C ALA A 68 -12.39 -9.63 -8.02
N SER A 69 -13.56 -10.09 -7.57
CA SER A 69 -14.02 -9.96 -6.19
C SER A 69 -13.10 -10.66 -5.21
N ILE A 70 -12.66 -11.88 -5.54
CA ILE A 70 -11.72 -12.64 -4.72
C ILE A 70 -10.34 -11.98 -4.71
N GLN A 71 -9.87 -11.55 -5.89
CA GLN A 71 -8.57 -10.92 -6.11
C GLN A 71 -8.41 -9.60 -5.33
N LEU A 72 -9.50 -8.83 -5.15
CA LEU A 72 -9.46 -7.58 -4.38
C LEU A 72 -8.99 -7.82 -2.94
N PHE A 73 -9.58 -8.77 -2.24
CA PHE A 73 -9.21 -9.04 -0.84
C PHE A 73 -7.87 -9.76 -0.75
N LEU A 74 -7.55 -10.59 -1.75
CA LEU A 74 -6.26 -11.26 -1.86
C LEU A 74 -5.10 -10.24 -1.97
N ASN A 75 -5.21 -9.26 -2.86
CA ASN A 75 -4.16 -8.26 -3.08
C ASN A 75 -4.20 -7.09 -2.09
N GLY A 76 -5.25 -7.03 -1.26
CA GLY A 76 -5.43 -6.00 -0.24
C GLY A 76 -5.21 -6.55 1.18
N SER A 77 -6.26 -7.10 1.78
CA SER A 77 -6.27 -7.53 3.18
C SER A 77 -5.30 -8.69 3.44
N VAL A 78 -5.32 -9.72 2.60
CA VAL A 78 -4.48 -10.91 2.75
C VAL A 78 -3.01 -10.56 2.58
N PHE A 79 -2.70 -9.76 1.55
CA PHE A 79 -1.33 -9.27 1.34
C PHE A 79 -0.82 -8.43 2.52
N GLY A 80 -1.66 -7.57 3.10
CA GLY A 80 -1.30 -6.82 4.31
C GLY A 80 -0.93 -7.72 5.50
N ALA A 81 -1.71 -8.78 5.74
CA ALA A 81 -1.41 -9.76 6.79
C ALA A 81 -0.09 -10.50 6.54
N LEU A 82 0.15 -10.90 5.28
CA LEU A 82 1.39 -11.55 4.87
C LEU A 82 2.62 -10.68 5.17
N LEU A 83 2.56 -9.39 4.84
CA LEU A 83 3.67 -8.46 5.09
C LEU A 83 3.96 -8.30 6.58
N HIS A 84 2.92 -8.19 7.42
CA HIS A 84 3.08 -8.12 8.87
C HIS A 84 3.72 -9.40 9.44
N GLN A 85 3.26 -10.59 9.02
CA GLN A 85 3.86 -11.87 9.44
C GLN A 85 5.33 -12.01 9.02
N LYS A 86 5.72 -11.42 7.88
CA LYS A 86 7.12 -11.38 7.40
C LYS A 86 7.97 -10.29 8.08
N GLY A 87 7.38 -9.45 8.93
CA GLY A 87 8.09 -8.30 9.51
C GLY A 87 8.52 -7.27 8.45
N ILE A 88 7.79 -7.18 7.34
CA ILE A 88 8.00 -6.18 6.29
C ILE A 88 7.06 -5.00 6.59
N ILE A 89 7.58 -3.78 6.58
CA ILE A 89 6.80 -2.58 6.91
C ILE A 89 5.86 -2.26 5.74
N PRO A 90 4.52 -2.34 5.90
CA PRO A 90 3.61 -2.02 4.81
C PRO A 90 3.11 -0.58 4.97
N PHE A 91 3.66 0.36 4.20
CA PHE A 91 3.11 1.72 4.16
C PHE A 91 1.86 1.77 3.28
N HIS A 92 0.82 2.47 3.75
CA HIS A 92 -0.33 2.85 2.93
C HIS A 92 0.05 4.06 2.07
N GLY A 93 0.68 3.77 0.95
CA GLY A 93 1.33 4.78 0.12
C GLY A 93 1.63 4.27 -1.28
N CYS A 94 1.99 5.21 -2.13
CA CYS A 94 2.48 4.98 -3.48
C CYS A 94 3.98 5.28 -3.49
N SER A 95 4.74 4.67 -4.39
CA SER A 95 6.18 4.93 -4.49
C SER A 95 6.66 5.00 -5.92
N PHE A 96 7.66 5.86 -6.12
CA PHE A 96 8.35 6.05 -7.38
C PHE A 96 9.82 6.34 -7.10
N GLU A 97 10.64 6.23 -8.13
CA GLU A 97 12.03 6.69 -8.12
C GLU A 97 12.19 7.87 -9.07
N LEU A 98 12.87 8.91 -8.59
CA LEU A 98 13.24 10.10 -9.34
C LEU A 98 14.72 10.36 -9.10
N ASN A 99 15.52 10.49 -10.15
CA ASN A 99 16.96 10.78 -10.06
C ASN A 99 17.73 9.82 -9.14
N GLN A 100 17.44 8.52 -9.25
CA GLN A 100 17.97 7.42 -8.43
C GLN A 100 17.62 7.50 -6.94
N LYS A 101 16.64 8.34 -6.56
CA LYS A 101 16.13 8.46 -5.19
C LYS A 101 14.72 7.87 -5.08
N GLY A 102 14.55 6.90 -4.19
CA GLY A 102 13.24 6.31 -3.92
C GLY A 102 12.40 7.20 -3.00
N THR A 103 11.16 7.46 -3.40
CA THR A 103 10.20 8.28 -2.65
C THR A 103 8.91 7.51 -2.39
N ILE A 104 8.36 7.64 -1.18
CA ILE A 104 7.02 7.16 -0.83
C ILE A 104 6.10 8.36 -0.60
N ILE A 105 4.92 8.38 -1.23
CA ILE A 105 3.83 9.30 -0.92
C ILE A 105 2.76 8.56 -0.12
N CYS A 106 2.66 8.90 1.17
CA CYS A 106 1.63 8.49 2.10
C CYS A 106 0.56 9.59 2.25
N GLY A 107 -0.53 9.27 2.96
CA GLY A 107 -1.65 10.19 3.16
C GLY A 107 -2.99 9.47 3.28
N TYR A 108 -3.99 10.16 3.82
CA TYR A 108 -5.34 9.60 3.93
C TYR A 108 -5.98 9.33 2.55
N SER A 109 -7.07 8.57 2.53
CA SER A 109 -7.86 8.40 1.31
C SER A 109 -8.32 9.77 0.80
N GLY A 110 -8.27 9.98 -0.52
CA GLY A 110 -8.61 11.27 -1.12
C GLY A 110 -7.53 12.36 -1.09
N ALA A 111 -6.41 12.16 -0.37
CA ALA A 111 -5.31 13.15 -0.34
C ALA A 111 -4.67 13.38 -1.73
N GLY A 112 -4.75 12.38 -2.62
CA GLY A 112 -4.23 12.45 -4.00
C GLY A 112 -2.95 11.64 -4.25
N LYS A 113 -2.57 10.70 -3.36
CA LYS A 113 -1.33 9.90 -3.46
C LYS A 113 -1.08 9.32 -4.85
N SER A 114 -1.99 8.46 -5.33
CA SER A 114 -1.87 7.80 -6.64
C SER A 114 -1.87 8.81 -7.79
N SER A 115 -2.66 9.89 -7.68
CA SER A 115 -2.72 10.94 -8.70
C SER A 115 -1.41 11.70 -8.81
N VAL A 116 -0.81 12.11 -7.69
CA VAL A 116 0.48 12.80 -7.66
C VAL A 116 1.60 11.86 -8.12
N THR A 117 1.60 10.59 -7.70
CA THR A 117 2.55 9.60 -8.21
C THR A 117 2.41 9.40 -9.72
N ALA A 118 1.19 9.35 -10.27
CA ALA A 118 0.97 9.27 -11.71
C ALA A 118 1.53 10.50 -12.44
N ALA A 119 1.34 11.71 -11.90
CA ALA A 119 1.92 12.93 -12.44
C ALA A 119 3.46 12.92 -12.42
N PHE A 120 4.08 12.40 -11.37
CA PHE A 120 5.53 12.17 -11.35
C PHE A 120 5.97 11.22 -12.47
N CYS A 121 5.23 10.11 -12.67
CA CYS A 121 5.56 9.12 -13.69
C CYS A 121 5.42 9.68 -15.12
N GLN A 122 4.37 10.48 -15.39
CA GLN A 122 4.23 11.21 -16.65
C GLN A 122 5.37 12.20 -16.91
N GLN A 123 6.07 12.63 -15.87
CA GLN A 123 7.15 13.60 -15.92
C GLN A 123 8.52 12.92 -15.70
N GLY A 124 8.64 11.64 -16.03
CA GLY A 124 9.93 10.92 -16.11
C GLY A 124 10.33 10.12 -14.87
N ALA A 125 9.56 10.13 -13.79
CA ALA A 125 9.81 9.23 -12.66
C ALA A 125 9.51 7.77 -13.01
N ARG A 126 10.25 6.82 -12.42
CA ARG A 126 9.95 5.39 -12.55
C ARG A 126 8.97 4.96 -11.48
N PHE A 127 7.85 4.38 -11.88
CA PHE A 127 6.87 3.84 -10.92
C PHE A 127 7.43 2.63 -10.19
N ILE A 128 7.14 2.52 -8.90
CA ILE A 128 7.46 1.33 -8.12
C ILE A 128 6.16 0.65 -7.66
N ASN A 129 5.39 1.31 -6.79
CA ASN A 129 4.19 0.73 -6.18
C ASN A 129 3.02 1.71 -6.09
N ASP A 130 1.79 1.19 -6.05
CA ASP A 130 0.56 1.92 -5.76
C ASP A 130 -0.20 1.24 -4.61
N ASP A 131 -0.86 2.03 -3.77
CA ASP A 131 -1.70 1.64 -2.61
C ASP A 131 -0.94 1.04 -1.41
N ILE A 132 -0.05 0.08 -1.66
CA ILE A 132 0.77 -0.58 -0.63
C ILE A 132 2.23 -0.51 -1.07
N THR A 133 3.07 0.13 -0.26
CA THR A 133 4.52 0.15 -0.46
C THR A 133 5.20 -0.62 0.67
N PRO A 134 5.68 -1.85 0.41
CA PRO A 134 6.47 -2.59 1.39
C PRO A 134 7.88 -2.01 1.51
N VAL A 135 8.37 -1.93 2.75
CA VAL A 135 9.71 -1.44 3.07
C VAL A 135 10.45 -2.48 3.91
N THR A 136 11.68 -2.78 3.51
CA THR A 136 12.60 -3.69 4.21
C THR A 136 13.81 -2.93 4.74
N ILE A 137 14.45 -3.47 5.77
CA ILE A 137 15.66 -2.91 6.36
C ILE A 137 16.70 -4.03 6.42
N ASP A 138 17.88 -3.78 5.87
CA ASP A 138 19.05 -4.65 5.97
C ASP A 138 20.28 -3.85 6.44
N GLU A 139 21.45 -4.47 6.43
CA GLU A 139 22.71 -3.84 6.83
C GLU A 139 23.17 -2.70 5.90
N PHE A 140 22.64 -2.65 4.67
CA PHE A 140 23.00 -1.66 3.65
C PHE A 140 22.04 -0.47 3.61
N GLY A 141 20.85 -0.59 4.20
CA GLY A 141 19.92 0.52 4.34
C GLY A 141 18.46 0.14 4.46
N ILE A 142 17.61 1.11 4.11
CA ILE A 142 16.15 1.01 4.11
C ILE A 142 15.70 1.04 2.66
N TRP A 143 14.92 0.04 2.26
CA TRP A 143 14.62 -0.25 0.87
C TRP A 143 13.13 -0.30 0.61
N ILE A 144 12.68 0.34 -0.46
CA ILE A 144 11.39 0.12 -1.08
C ILE A 144 11.46 -1.21 -1.85
N MET A 145 10.55 -2.12 -1.55
CA MET A 145 10.43 -3.40 -2.25
C MET A 145 9.37 -3.28 -3.35
N PRO A 146 9.73 -3.44 -4.64
CA PRO A 146 8.77 -3.49 -5.74
C PRO A 146 7.83 -4.69 -5.59
N ILE A 147 6.57 -4.50 -5.97
CA ILE A 147 5.55 -5.56 -6.03
C ILE A 147 4.82 -5.51 -7.36
N ARG A 148 4.17 -6.61 -7.74
CA ARG A 148 3.27 -6.60 -8.91
C ARG A 148 2.03 -5.78 -8.58
N THR A 149 2.01 -4.53 -9.03
CA THR A 149 0.91 -3.59 -8.85
C THR A 149 0.79 -2.65 -10.04
N ARG A 150 -0.34 -1.94 -10.11
CA ARG A 150 -0.68 -0.98 -11.16
C ARG A 150 -1.32 0.23 -10.50
N ILE A 151 -1.10 1.42 -11.07
CA ILE A 151 -1.74 2.64 -10.62
C ILE A 151 -3.26 2.53 -10.82
N LYS A 152 -4.03 2.92 -9.81
CA LYS A 152 -5.51 2.89 -9.82
C LYS A 152 -6.08 4.30 -9.63
N LEU A 153 -6.65 4.89 -10.67
CA LEU A 153 -7.23 6.26 -10.60
C LEU A 153 -8.73 6.28 -10.90
N TRP A 154 -9.42 7.24 -10.29
CA TRP A 154 -10.80 7.59 -10.62
C TRP A 154 -10.84 8.37 -11.93
N GLU A 155 -11.97 8.29 -12.64
CA GLU A 155 -12.20 8.99 -13.91
C GLU A 155 -11.89 10.49 -13.86
N ASP A 156 -12.27 11.16 -12.77
CA ASP A 156 -12.02 12.60 -12.57
C ASP A 156 -10.52 12.92 -12.47
N ALA A 157 -9.74 12.05 -11.84
CA ALA A 157 -8.29 12.17 -11.78
C ALA A 157 -7.63 11.92 -13.13
N LEU A 158 -8.16 10.98 -13.93
CA LEU A 158 -7.68 10.73 -15.29
C LEU A 158 -7.90 11.93 -16.21
N ALA A 159 -9.09 12.54 -16.15
CA ALA A 159 -9.39 13.75 -16.91
C ALA A 159 -8.42 14.89 -16.57
N LYS A 160 -8.10 15.08 -15.29
CA LYS A 160 -7.12 16.10 -14.83
C LYS A 160 -5.68 15.79 -15.26
N LEU A 161 -5.35 14.53 -15.54
CA LEU A 161 -4.05 14.08 -16.06
C LEU A 161 -4.03 13.98 -17.59
N SER A 162 -5.10 14.39 -18.27
CA SER A 162 -5.30 14.26 -19.71
C SER A 162 -5.14 12.83 -20.23
N ILE A 163 -5.58 11.84 -19.44
CA ILE A 163 -5.56 10.42 -19.81
C ILE A 163 -6.97 10.01 -20.25
N GLY A 164 -7.12 9.56 -21.51
CA GLY A 164 -8.37 9.03 -22.03
C GLY A 164 -8.75 7.69 -21.40
N THR A 165 -10.05 7.43 -21.21
CA THR A 165 -10.56 6.20 -20.59
C THR A 165 -10.92 5.09 -21.58
N GLU A 166 -10.99 5.39 -22.89
CA GLU A 166 -11.53 4.51 -23.93
C GLU A 166 -10.86 3.13 -23.98
N ASN A 167 -9.56 3.07 -23.69
CA ASN A 167 -8.76 1.84 -23.72
C ASN A 167 -8.32 1.35 -22.33
N LEU A 168 -8.88 1.91 -21.25
CA LEU A 168 -8.48 1.56 -19.89
C LEU A 168 -9.36 0.47 -19.29
N GLU A 169 -8.71 -0.48 -18.63
CA GLU A 169 -9.39 -1.53 -17.87
C GLU A 169 -9.98 -0.95 -16.57
N LYS A 170 -11.30 -1.13 -16.36
CA LYS A 170 -11.95 -0.82 -15.08
C LYS A 170 -11.58 -1.84 -14.02
N ILE A 171 -11.35 -1.37 -12.79
CA ILE A 171 -11.06 -2.24 -11.64
C ILE A 171 -12.27 -3.12 -11.30
N ARG A 172 -13.48 -2.56 -11.46
CA ARG A 172 -14.77 -3.26 -11.35
C ARG A 172 -15.79 -2.62 -12.28
N PRO A 173 -16.74 -3.40 -12.85
CA PRO A 173 -17.74 -2.86 -13.77
C PRO A 173 -18.56 -1.69 -13.20
N SER A 174 -18.88 -1.74 -11.90
CA SER A 174 -19.69 -0.74 -11.21
C SER A 174 -18.93 0.51 -10.73
N MET A 175 -17.60 0.57 -10.92
CA MET A 175 -16.77 1.68 -10.44
C MET A 175 -16.13 2.43 -11.61
N GLN A 176 -16.19 3.77 -11.57
CA GLN A 176 -15.44 4.63 -12.49
C GLN A 176 -13.98 4.79 -12.02
N LYS A 177 -13.32 3.65 -11.80
CA LYS A 177 -11.93 3.57 -11.35
C LYS A 177 -11.17 2.58 -12.24
N PHE A 178 -10.05 3.02 -12.78
CA PHE A 178 -9.34 2.37 -13.87
C PHE A 178 -7.89 2.06 -13.50
N TYR A 179 -7.34 1.04 -14.15
CA TYR A 179 -5.90 0.80 -14.17
C TYR A 179 -5.23 1.73 -15.18
N VAL A 180 -4.17 2.40 -14.75
CA VAL A 180 -3.40 3.31 -15.60
C VAL A 180 -2.14 2.60 -16.09
N PRO A 181 -1.88 2.59 -17.41
CA PRO A 181 -0.64 2.05 -17.94
C PRO A 181 0.52 2.92 -17.47
N VAL A 182 1.61 2.27 -17.09
CA VAL A 182 2.86 2.96 -16.76
C VAL A 182 3.95 2.39 -17.64
N GLU A 183 4.59 3.26 -18.40
CA GLU A 183 5.61 2.89 -19.38
C GLU A 183 6.93 2.49 -18.71
N ASN A 184 7.27 3.12 -17.58
CA ASN A 184 8.55 2.93 -16.91
C ASN A 184 8.36 2.47 -15.45
N ASN A 185 8.59 1.17 -15.23
CA ASN A 185 8.47 0.54 -13.93
C ASN A 185 9.84 0.12 -13.40
N CYS A 186 10.10 0.40 -12.14
CA CYS A 186 11.26 -0.08 -11.44
C CYS A 186 10.98 -1.45 -10.80
N GLN A 187 11.68 -2.49 -11.28
CA GLN A 187 11.55 -3.87 -10.79
C GLN A 187 12.56 -4.23 -9.69
N GLU A 188 13.57 -3.38 -9.48
CA GLU A 188 14.63 -3.61 -8.50
C GLU A 188 14.39 -2.84 -7.21
N LYS A 189 14.86 -3.38 -6.08
CA LYS A 189 14.80 -2.70 -4.79
C LYS A 189 15.42 -1.29 -4.89
N GLN A 190 14.72 -0.29 -4.39
CA GLN A 190 15.19 1.10 -4.40
C GLN A 190 15.47 1.58 -2.98
N LYS A 191 16.54 2.33 -2.78
CA LYS A 191 16.81 2.94 -1.47
C LYS A 191 15.69 3.93 -1.15
N LEU A 192 15.15 3.88 0.07
CA LEU A 192 14.18 4.85 0.54
C LEU A 192 14.92 6.12 1.00
N ASN A 193 14.77 7.20 0.25
CA ASN A 193 15.38 8.49 0.56
C ASN A 193 14.40 9.39 1.31
N THR A 194 13.19 9.52 0.79
CA THR A 194 12.20 10.48 1.30
C THR A 194 10.82 9.84 1.41
N LEU A 195 10.11 10.12 2.51
CA LEU A 195 8.71 9.79 2.69
C LEU A 195 7.91 11.08 2.86
N VAL A 196 6.99 11.32 1.94
CA VAL A 196 6.10 12.48 1.94
C VAL A 196 4.73 12.04 2.45
N VAL A 197 4.25 12.68 3.51
CA VAL A 197 2.87 12.55 3.96
C VAL A 197 2.05 13.72 3.41
N LEU A 198 1.16 13.40 2.48
CA LEU A 198 0.27 14.35 1.84
C LEU A 198 -1.03 14.51 2.65
N GLY A 199 -1.34 15.74 3.01
CA GLY A 199 -2.61 16.15 3.62
C GLY A 199 -3.26 17.29 2.85
N ILE A 200 -4.52 17.55 3.17
CA ILE A 200 -5.33 18.64 2.59
C ILE A 200 -5.76 19.61 3.69
N HIS A 201 -5.93 20.89 3.35
CA HIS A 201 -6.47 21.91 4.25
C HIS A 201 -7.17 23.03 3.45
N ASP A 202 -7.86 23.91 4.19
CA ASP A 202 -8.75 24.93 3.63
C ASP A 202 -8.07 26.28 3.36
N LYS A 203 -6.74 26.34 3.34
CA LYS A 203 -5.99 27.58 3.04
C LYS A 203 -5.48 27.53 1.60
N ASP A 204 -5.27 28.69 0.98
CA ASP A 204 -4.84 28.82 -0.43
C ASP A 204 -3.31 28.79 -0.64
N ARG A 205 -2.56 28.15 0.27
CA ARG A 205 -1.10 28.00 0.16
C ARG A 205 -0.68 26.59 0.52
N TYR A 206 0.47 26.15 0.04
CA TYR A 206 1.09 24.93 0.55
C TYR A 206 1.78 25.20 1.89
N GLU A 207 1.77 24.20 2.78
CA GLU A 207 2.55 24.20 4.02
C GLU A 207 3.41 22.94 4.05
N VAL A 208 4.69 23.08 4.38
CA VAL A 208 5.63 21.95 4.53
C VAL A 208 6.17 21.92 5.94
N MET A 209 6.11 20.75 6.57
CA MET A 209 6.65 20.50 7.90
C MET A 209 7.66 19.35 7.82
N ARG A 210 8.71 19.44 8.64
CA ARG A 210 9.77 18.44 8.76
C ARG A 210 9.72 17.87 10.18
N PRO A 211 8.82 16.91 10.46
CA PRO A 211 8.61 16.40 11.80
C PRO A 211 9.89 15.75 12.33
N VAL A 212 10.11 15.88 13.64
CA VAL A 212 11.30 15.36 14.33
C VAL A 212 10.91 14.48 15.51
N GLY A 213 11.85 13.65 15.98
CA GLY A 213 11.67 12.81 17.17
C GLY A 213 10.36 12.01 17.17
N MET A 214 9.59 12.16 18.25
CA MET A 214 8.33 11.42 18.43
C MET A 214 7.23 11.82 17.44
N GLU A 215 7.21 13.05 16.97
CA GLU A 215 6.23 13.48 15.95
C GLU A 215 6.45 12.70 14.66
N LYS A 216 7.70 12.60 14.21
CA LYS A 216 8.09 11.83 13.01
C LYS A 216 7.74 10.35 13.17
N PHE A 217 8.05 9.77 14.33
CA PHE A 217 7.73 8.37 14.62
C PHE A 217 6.21 8.13 14.58
N ASN A 218 5.42 8.98 15.22
CA ASN A 218 3.97 8.85 15.26
C ASN A 218 3.35 9.03 13.87
N LEU A 219 3.88 9.97 13.08
CA LEU A 219 3.46 10.19 11.70
C LEU A 219 3.69 8.93 10.85
N LEU A 220 4.88 8.34 10.91
CA LEU A 220 5.19 7.07 10.24
C LEU A 220 4.26 5.94 10.69
N ARG A 221 4.09 5.76 12.00
CA ARG A 221 3.19 4.75 12.60
C ARG A 221 1.73 4.94 12.20
N SER A 222 1.30 6.17 11.88
CA SER A 222 -0.08 6.46 11.46
C SER A 222 -0.39 5.96 10.04
N HIS A 223 0.63 5.82 9.19
CA HIS A 223 0.49 5.40 7.80
C HIS A 223 0.82 3.92 7.54
N ILE A 224 0.92 3.12 8.59
CA ILE A 224 1.05 1.66 8.46
C ILE A 224 -0.27 1.06 7.99
N TYR A 225 -0.22 0.38 6.85
CA TYR A 225 -1.36 -0.29 6.24
C TYR A 225 -1.86 -1.43 7.12
N ARG A 226 -3.17 -1.47 7.35
CA ARG A 226 -3.85 -2.48 8.19
C ARG A 226 -3.22 -2.69 9.57
N LYS A 227 -2.70 -1.62 10.20
CA LYS A 227 -2.09 -1.64 11.55
C LYS A 227 -2.91 -2.39 12.61
N ILE A 228 -4.24 -2.46 12.46
CA ILE A 228 -5.12 -3.21 13.36
C ILE A 228 -4.74 -4.70 13.49
N TYR A 229 -4.12 -5.31 12.47
CA TYR A 229 -3.71 -6.72 12.49
C TYR A 229 -2.64 -7.01 13.54
N LEU A 230 -1.81 -6.00 13.86
CA LEU A 230 -0.75 -6.12 14.87
C LEU A 230 -1.28 -6.41 16.28
N LYS A 231 -2.57 -6.12 16.55
CA LYS A 231 -3.20 -6.51 17.82
C LYS A 231 -3.17 -8.03 18.06
N GLY A 232 -3.12 -8.84 16.99
CA GLY A 232 -2.95 -10.29 17.07
C GLY A 232 -1.51 -10.77 16.88
N MET A 233 -0.56 -9.88 16.60
CA MET A 233 0.84 -10.22 16.27
C MET A 233 1.81 -9.42 17.15
N PRO A 234 1.87 -9.69 18.47
CA PRO A 234 2.66 -8.87 19.39
C PRO A 234 4.16 -8.89 19.11
N LYS A 235 4.74 -9.95 18.53
CA LYS A 235 6.18 -9.94 18.16
C LYS A 235 6.39 -9.10 16.90
N ALA A 236 5.53 -9.23 15.89
CA ALA A 236 5.53 -8.36 14.72
C ALA A 236 5.36 -6.88 15.09
N GLU A 237 4.49 -6.54 16.07
CA GLU A 237 4.34 -5.16 16.54
C GLU A 237 5.63 -4.62 17.16
N ARG A 238 6.32 -5.41 17.99
CA ARG A 238 7.61 -5.02 18.58
C ARG A 238 8.70 -4.84 17.52
N ASN A 239 8.74 -5.73 16.53
CA ASN A 239 9.68 -5.62 15.41
C ASN A 239 9.40 -4.34 14.61
N LEU A 240 8.15 -4.12 14.21
CA LEU A 240 7.73 -2.92 13.50
C LEU A 240 8.08 -1.64 14.29
N PHE A 241 7.86 -1.62 15.60
CA PHE A 241 8.24 -0.48 16.44
C PHE A 241 9.74 -0.17 16.32
N SER A 242 10.58 -1.21 16.39
CA SER A 242 12.04 -1.08 16.26
C SER A 242 12.47 -0.62 14.87
N GLN A 243 11.81 -1.13 13.83
CA GLN A 243 12.03 -0.73 12.44
C GLN A 243 11.63 0.73 12.19
N LEU A 244 10.49 1.18 12.74
CA LEU A 244 10.04 2.56 12.61
C LEU A 244 10.95 3.54 13.34
N LEU A 245 11.55 3.13 14.46
CA LEU A 245 12.57 3.94 15.14
C LEU A 245 13.79 4.15 14.24
N LYS A 246 14.32 3.07 13.63
CA LYS A 246 15.42 3.17 12.65
C LYS A 246 15.06 4.06 11.46
N LEU A 247 13.87 3.88 10.89
CA LEU A 247 13.39 4.70 9.77
C LEU A 247 13.29 6.17 10.15
N SER A 248 12.78 6.49 11.34
CA SER A 248 12.69 7.87 11.83
C SER A 248 14.05 8.55 11.96
N GLN A 249 15.15 7.80 12.10
CA GLN A 249 16.50 8.34 12.21
C GLN A 249 17.19 8.51 10.86
N SER A 250 16.88 7.65 9.88
CA SER A 250 17.65 7.57 8.62
C SER A 250 16.93 8.06 7.37
N VAL A 251 15.60 8.15 7.37
CA VAL A 251 14.80 8.57 6.20
C VAL A 251 14.27 9.96 6.41
N GLU A 252 14.37 10.83 5.40
CA GLU A 252 13.74 12.14 5.44
C GLU A 252 12.22 12.00 5.39
N VAL A 253 11.51 12.68 6.31
CA VAL A 253 10.04 12.68 6.31
C VAL A 253 9.56 14.10 6.18
N LEU A 254 8.70 14.33 5.20
CA LEU A 254 8.06 15.61 4.93
C LEU A 254 6.56 15.43 5.15
N GLN A 255 5.91 16.39 5.80
CA GLN A 255 4.46 16.50 5.78
C GLN A 255 4.10 17.70 4.91
N VAL A 256 3.44 17.44 3.79
CA VAL A 256 2.99 18.44 2.82
C VAL A 256 1.49 18.58 2.96
N LEU A 257 1.04 19.76 3.34
CA LEU A 257 -0.36 20.15 3.35
C LEU A 257 -0.62 21.00 2.11
N ARG A 258 -1.58 20.57 1.28
CA ARG A 258 -1.97 21.31 0.07
C ARG A 258 -3.37 21.91 0.21
N PRO A 259 -3.64 23.03 -0.49
CA PRO A 259 -4.99 23.53 -0.69
C PRO A 259 -5.90 22.44 -1.29
N GLN A 260 -7.17 22.41 -0.89
CA GLN A 260 -8.16 21.51 -1.50
C GLN A 260 -8.29 21.74 -3.01
N THR A 261 -8.18 22.99 -3.43
CA THR A 261 -8.33 23.48 -4.81
C THR A 261 -7.11 23.23 -5.70
N SER A 262 -5.98 22.79 -5.13
CA SER A 262 -4.75 22.56 -5.90
C SER A 262 -4.89 21.51 -6.99
N SER A 263 -4.33 21.80 -8.16
CA SER A 263 -4.20 20.83 -9.25
C SER A 263 -3.18 19.74 -8.90
N ILE A 264 -3.30 18.59 -9.57
CA ILE A 264 -2.39 17.45 -9.37
C ILE A 264 -0.95 17.85 -9.73
N TYR A 265 -0.74 18.52 -10.86
CA TYR A 265 0.60 18.96 -11.30
C TYR A 265 1.17 20.05 -10.40
N ALA A 266 0.37 21.01 -9.92
CA ALA A 266 0.87 22.01 -8.98
C ALA A 266 1.34 21.35 -7.67
N THR A 267 0.62 20.32 -7.19
CA THR A 267 1.03 19.56 -6.00
C THR A 267 2.31 18.75 -6.27
N MET A 268 2.40 18.14 -7.46
CA MET A 268 3.56 17.37 -7.88
C MET A 268 4.82 18.24 -7.97
N GLU A 269 4.74 19.41 -8.63
CA GLU A 269 5.86 20.36 -8.72
C GLU A 269 6.25 20.88 -7.33
N PHE A 270 5.28 21.24 -6.47
CA PHE A 270 5.60 21.66 -5.11
C PHE A 270 6.35 20.57 -4.34
N ILE A 271 5.94 19.30 -4.45
CA ILE A 271 6.66 18.19 -3.81
C ILE A 271 8.05 18.01 -4.44
N ARG A 272 8.17 18.11 -5.77
CA ARG A 272 9.42 17.96 -6.51
C ARG A 272 10.49 18.94 -6.04
N GLU A 273 10.12 20.18 -5.75
CA GLU A 273 11.03 21.20 -5.19
C GLU A 273 11.58 20.85 -3.80
N GLN A 274 10.98 19.87 -3.11
CA GLN A 274 11.40 19.43 -1.77
C GLN A 274 12.24 18.15 -1.76
N LEU A 275 12.43 17.46 -2.91
CA LEU A 275 13.15 16.17 -3.06
C LEU A 275 14.60 16.34 -3.54
#